data_AF-A0A914YJJ2-F1
#
_entry.id   AF-A0A914YJJ2-F1
#
_cell.length_a   1.000
_cell.length_b   1.000
_cell.length_c   1.000
_cell.angle_alpha   90.00
_cell.angle_beta   90.00
_cell.angle_gamma   90.00
#
_symmetry.space_group_name_H-M   'P 1'
#
loop_
_entity.id
_entity.type
_entity.pdbx_description
1 polymer ?
#
loop_
_entity_poly.entity_id
_entity_poly.type
_entity_poly.pdbx_seq_one_letter_code
_entity_poly.pdbx_strand_id
1 'polypeptide(L)'
;MILSRRPKDDDSKDGFTNWPFMTTHTWGENPRGKWRLLVRFQGEGKHRGTLKRFTLMLHGTKEPPYSGIEPLEGHPNSKLNVVQTAHKRMA
;
A
#
# COMPACT_ATOMS: atom_id res chain seq x y z
N MET A 1 -7.34 -3.94 0.41
CA MET A 1 -7.27 -5.40 0.59
C MET A 1 -6.23 -5.92 -0.39
N ILE A 2 -5.24 -6.72 0.03
CA ILE A 2 -4.14 -7.17 -0.84
C ILE A 2 -4.34 -8.57 -1.44
N LEU A 3 -5.24 -9.38 -0.85
CA LEU A 3 -5.68 -10.66 -1.40
C LEU A 3 -7.12 -10.93 -0.94
N SER A 4 -7.97 -11.28 -1.89
CA SER A 4 -9.36 -11.69 -1.66
C SER A 4 -9.47 -13.22 -1.61
N ARG A 5 -10.56 -13.74 -1.02
CA ARG A 5 -10.85 -15.19 -1.02
C ARG A 5 -10.90 -15.70 -2.48
N ARG A 6 -10.23 -16.82 -2.74
CA ARG A 6 -10.26 -17.52 -4.03
C ARG A 6 -10.92 -18.90 -3.83
N PRO A 7 -12.22 -19.08 -4.13
CA PRO A 7 -12.93 -20.33 -3.81
C PRO A 7 -12.48 -21.57 -4.61
N LYS A 8 -11.81 -21.37 -5.74
CA LYS A 8 -11.30 -22.42 -6.63
C LYS A 8 -9.80 -22.66 -6.46
N ASP A 9 -9.22 -22.11 -5.40
CA ASP A 9 -7.80 -22.25 -5.10
C ASP A 9 -7.59 -23.56 -4.34
N ASP A 10 -7.06 -24.56 -5.04
CA ASP A 10 -6.72 -25.89 -4.46
C ASP A 10 -5.30 -25.92 -3.88
N ASP A 11 -4.67 -24.76 -3.72
CA ASP A 11 -3.38 -24.66 -3.04
C ASP A 11 -3.55 -24.68 -1.51
N SER A 12 -3.81 -25.88 -1.00
CA SER A 12 -3.91 -26.15 0.44
C SER A 12 -2.57 -26.43 1.12
N LYS A 13 -1.47 -26.50 0.36
CA LYS A 13 -0.18 -27.04 0.84
C LYS A 13 0.96 -26.05 0.78
N ASP A 14 1.07 -25.27 -0.30
CA ASP A 14 2.28 -24.47 -0.57
C ASP A 14 2.14 -23.07 0.01
N GLY A 15 0.92 -22.52 0.01
CA GLY A 15 0.62 -21.21 0.58
C GLY A 15 1.45 -20.11 -0.09
N PHE A 16 2.00 -19.17 0.69
CA PHE A 16 2.78 -18.05 0.15
C PHE A 16 4.25 -18.13 0.57
N THR A 17 5.09 -18.64 -0.34
CA THR A 17 6.55 -18.68 -0.14
C THR A 17 7.20 -17.46 -0.78
N ASN A 18 7.67 -16.53 0.05
CA ASN A 18 8.32 -15.28 -0.38
C ASN A 18 7.52 -14.49 -1.45
N TRP A 19 6.19 -14.57 -1.39
CA TRP A 19 5.32 -13.96 -2.39
C TRP A 19 5.24 -12.43 -2.20
N PRO A 20 5.60 -11.61 -3.22
CA PRO A 20 5.62 -10.16 -3.10
C PRO A 20 4.23 -9.56 -3.38
N PHE A 21 3.39 -9.49 -2.34
CA PHE A 21 2.17 -8.67 -2.43
C PHE A 21 2.52 -7.19 -2.58
N MET A 22 1.84 -6.51 -3.50
CA MET A 22 2.08 -5.11 -3.83
C MET A 22 0.76 -4.34 -3.93
N THR A 23 0.79 -3.05 -3.62
CA THR A 23 -0.37 -2.16 -3.70
C THR A 23 0.07 -0.73 -4.01
N THR A 24 -0.73 -0.02 -4.80
CA THR A 24 -0.56 1.43 -5.06
C THR A 24 -1.60 2.28 -4.33
N HIS A 25 -2.48 1.67 -3.53
CA HIS A 25 -3.57 2.37 -2.83
C HIS A 25 -3.10 3.51 -1.91
N THR A 26 -1.88 3.43 -1.39
CA THR A 26 -1.30 4.41 -0.45
C THR A 26 -0.26 5.31 -1.14
N TRP A 27 -0.31 5.45 -2.47
CA TRP A 27 0.65 6.26 -3.21
C TRP A 27 0.57 7.73 -2.79
N GLY A 28 1.71 8.34 -2.48
CA GLY A 28 1.81 9.73 -2.02
C GLY A 28 1.58 9.91 -0.51
N GLU A 29 1.16 8.89 0.22
CA GLU A 29 1.08 8.98 1.68
C GLU A 29 2.47 9.04 2.32
N ASN A 30 2.58 9.71 3.47
CA ASN A 30 3.77 9.65 4.30
C ASN A 30 3.83 8.26 4.97
N PRO A 31 4.84 7.42 4.70
CA PRO A 31 4.85 6.05 5.19
C PRO A 31 5.24 5.94 6.68
N ARG A 32 5.58 7.06 7.34
CA ARG A 32 5.90 7.09 8.76
C ARG A 32 4.66 6.82 9.59
N GLY A 33 4.73 5.81 10.45
CA GLY A 33 3.65 5.45 11.34
C GLY A 33 3.57 3.94 11.60
N LYS A 34 2.46 3.52 12.19
CA LYS A 34 2.23 2.12 12.52
C LYS A 34 1.57 1.39 11.35
N TRP A 35 2.26 0.41 10.81
CA TRP A 35 1.71 -0.52 9.83
C TRP A 35 1.12 -1.75 10.53
N ARG A 36 0.01 -2.26 10.00
CA ARG A 36 -0.65 -3.46 10.52
C ARG A 36 -1.03 -4.40 9.38
N LEU A 37 -0.49 -5.61 9.40
CA LEU A 37 -0.93 -6.71 8.54
C LEU A 37 -2.07 -7.46 9.22
N LEU A 38 -3.20 -7.63 8.53
CA LEU A 38 -4.31 -8.47 8.98
C LEU A 38 -4.38 -9.72 8.10
N VAL A 39 -4.20 -10.89 8.70
CA VAL A 39 -4.37 -12.19 8.06
C VAL A 39 -5.50 -12.93 8.76
N ARG A 40 -6.45 -13.46 7.99
CA ARG A 40 -7.59 -14.20 8.52
C ARG A 40 -7.98 -15.35 7.60
N PHE A 41 -8.38 -16.47 8.18
CA PHE A 41 -9.07 -17.52 7.45
C PHE A 41 -10.49 -17.05 7.11
N GLN A 42 -10.97 -17.43 5.93
CA GLN A 42 -12.33 -17.11 5.46
C GLN A 42 -12.95 -18.37 4.85
N GLY A 43 -14.15 -18.72 5.28
CA GLY A 43 -14.85 -19.92 4.85
C GLY A 43 -15.24 -20.80 6.03
N GLU A 44 -16.01 -21.84 5.72
CA GLU A 44 -16.40 -22.86 6.69
C GLU A 44 -15.30 -23.91 6.84
N GLY A 45 -15.25 -24.53 8.02
CA GLY A 45 -14.29 -25.59 8.34
C GLY A 45 -13.13 -25.11 9.22
N LYS A 46 -12.24 -26.06 9.55
CA LYS A 46 -11.07 -25.81 10.39
C LYS A 46 -9.87 -25.49 9.53
N HIS A 47 -9.47 -24.23 9.51
CA HIS A 47 -8.26 -23.79 8.85
C HIS A 47 -7.10 -23.66 9.84
N ARG A 48 -5.88 -23.98 9.41
CA ARG A 48 -4.65 -23.85 10.20
C ARG A 48 -3.53 -23.33 9.30
N GLY A 49 -2.61 -22.58 9.89
CA GLY A 49 -1.49 -21.99 9.18
C GLY A 49 -0.69 -21.08 10.10
N THR A 50 0.53 -20.75 9.70
CA THR A 50 1.44 -19.92 10.49
C THR A 50 2.13 -18.93 9.56
N LEU A 51 2.12 -17.65 9.95
CA LEU A 51 2.91 -16.62 9.28
C LEU A 51 4.36 -16.73 9.78
N LYS A 52 5.25 -17.28 8.95
CA LYS A 52 6.66 -17.47 9.31
C LYS A 52 7.50 -16.21 9.16
N ARG A 53 7.27 -15.44 8.09
CA ARG A 53 8.00 -14.20 7.78
C ARG A 53 7.04 -13.19 7.18
N PHE A 54 7.29 -11.93 7.52
CA PHE A 54 6.63 -10.79 6.94
C PHE A 54 7.64 -9.66 6.80
N THR A 55 7.76 -9.11 5.60
CA THR A 55 8.59 -7.96 5.29
C THR A 55 7.69 -6.91 4.66
N LEU A 56 7.68 -5.70 5.24
CA LEU A 56 7.08 -4.53 4.61
C LEU A 56 8.18 -3.77 3.87
N MET A 57 8.03 -3.66 2.55
CA MET A 57 8.93 -2.89 1.70
C MET A 57 8.22 -1.62 1.23
N LEU A 58 8.85 -0.47 1.46
CA LEU A 58 8.34 0.84 1.08
C LEU A 58 9.16 1.37 -0.09
N HIS A 59 8.48 1.67 -1.19
CA HIS A 59 9.07 2.28 -2.36
C HIS A 59 8.59 3.72 -2.48
N GLY A 60 9.51 4.63 -2.77
CA GLY A 60 9.21 6.05 -2.90
C GLY A 60 10.49 6.86 -3.11
N THR A 61 10.34 8.17 -3.11
CA THR A 61 11.46 9.12 -3.17
C THR A 61 11.72 9.71 -1.79
N LYS A 62 12.98 10.07 -1.52
CA LYS A 62 13.35 10.77 -0.28
C LYS A 62 12.71 12.17 -0.21
N GLU A 63 12.65 12.84 -1.35
CA GLU A 63 12.10 14.19 -1.50
C GLU A 63 10.95 14.17 -2.51
N PRO A 64 9.95 15.06 -2.36
CA PRO A 64 8.84 15.11 -3.31
C PRO A 64 9.32 15.55 -4.69
N PRO A 65 8.92 14.85 -5.78
CA PRO A 65 9.45 15.10 -7.13
C PRO A 65 9.02 16.44 -7.73
N TYR A 66 8.13 17.17 -7.06
CA TYR A 66 7.59 18.45 -7.51
C TYR A 66 8.05 19.65 -6.65
N SER A 67 9.04 19.46 -5.77
CA SER A 67 9.52 20.51 -4.86
C SER A 67 10.04 21.76 -5.58
N GLY A 68 10.55 21.62 -6.81
CA GLY A 68 11.01 22.71 -7.66
C GLY A 68 10.06 23.07 -8.81
N ILE A 69 8.83 22.58 -8.81
CA ILE A 69 7.85 22.87 -9.87
C ILE A 69 6.92 23.96 -9.36
N GLU A 70 7.04 25.16 -9.95
CA GLU A 70 6.10 26.25 -9.69
C GLU A 70 4.72 25.92 -10.26
N PRO A 71 3.63 26.18 -9.51
CA PRO A 71 2.28 26.04 -10.02
C PRO A 71 2.07 26.98 -11.22
N LEU A 72 1.40 26.48 -12.26
CA LEU A 72 0.99 27.34 -13.38
C LEU A 72 -0.01 28.39 -12.88
N GLU A 73 0.42 29.64 -12.76
CA GLU A 73 -0.44 30.77 -12.42
C GLU A 73 -1.56 30.93 -13.46
N GLY A 74 -2.80 31.09 -13.00
CA GLY A 74 -3.97 31.29 -13.86
C GLY A 74 -4.55 30.03 -14.51
N HIS A 75 -3.97 28.84 -14.30
CA HIS A 75 -4.52 27.60 -14.86
C HIS A 75 -5.67 27.06 -14.00
N PRO A 76 -6.88 26.81 -14.57
CA PRO A 76 -8.06 26.41 -13.80
C PRO A 76 -7.90 25.05 -13.08
N ASN A 77 -7.00 24.19 -13.57
CA ASN A 77 -6.66 22.92 -12.92
C ASN A 77 -5.37 23.04 -12.10
N SER A 78 -5.44 23.57 -10.88
CA SER A 78 -4.30 23.65 -9.97
C SER A 78 -4.13 22.39 -9.10
N LYS A 79 -4.13 21.21 -9.72
CA LYS A 79 -3.97 19.92 -9.01
C LYS A 79 -2.66 19.86 -8.23
N LEU A 80 -1.62 20.51 -8.73
CA LEU A 80 -0.30 20.57 -8.09
C LEU A 80 -0.35 21.28 -6.73
N ASN A 81 -1.07 22.41 -6.62
CA ASN A 81 -1.23 23.13 -5.36
C ASN A 81 -1.98 22.30 -4.31
N VAL A 82 -3.01 21.56 -4.75
CA VAL A 82 -3.76 20.66 -3.87
C VAL A 82 -2.84 19.58 -3.30
N VAL A 83 -2.03 18.95 -4.16
CA VAL A 83 -1.08 17.90 -3.75
C VAL A 83 0.02 18.44 -2.84
N GLN A 84 0.64 19.56 -3.20
CA GLN A 84 1.66 20.22 -2.38
C GLN A 84 1.13 20.59 -0.99
N THR A 85 -0.09 21.14 -0.93
CA THR A 85 -0.74 21.50 0.35
C THR A 85 -1.04 20.26 1.19
N ALA A 86 -1.55 19.18 0.59
CA ALA A 86 -1.84 17.93 1.27
C ALA A 86 -0.57 17.32 1.90
N HIS A 87 0.53 17.26 1.14
CA HIS A 87 1.78 16.68 1.65
C HIS A 87 2.44 17.55 2.73
N LYS A 88 2.28 18.89 2.70
CA LYS A 88 2.72 19.77 3.80
C LYS A 88 1.96 19.54 5.11
N ARG A 89 0.67 19.18 5.05
CA ARG A 89 -0.14 18.89 6.25
C ARG A 89 0.17 17.54 6.89
N MET A 90 0.78 16.62 6.14
CA MET A 90 1.12 15.26 6.59
C MET A 90 2.59 15.11 7.03
N ALA A 91 3.38 16.19 6.97
CA ALA A 91 4.78 16.26 7.39
C ALA A 91 4.87 16.68 8.86
#